data_AF-A0A098T9R2-F1
#
_entry.id   AF-A0A098T9R2-F1
#
_cell.length_a   1.000
_cell.length_b   1.000
_cell.length_c   1.000
_cell.angle_alpha   90.00
_cell.angle_beta   90.00
_cell.angle_gamma   90.00
#
_symmetry.space_group_name_H-M   'P 1'
#
loop_
_entity.id
_entity.type
_entity.pdbx_description
1 polymer ?
#
loop_
_entity_poly.entity_id
_entity_poly.type
_entity_poly.pdbx_seq_one_letter_code
_entity_poly.pdbx_strand_id
1 'polypeptide(L)'
;MWPISDHFHFVSIGAVFFAACALFFLAAARHRLLITVPPVGLAVYATWRFANVGEEEYAGLGVMIAVSALALTLFAAAIWVFLSRLMVRRIAKRSGGVAPGRPVPILTVLIATAPALLVAAFFFERQIVPKAPCSIDGVTFAVGEASYFVPPEFESWIWKGQSASGRPKSIHYSTRTRDKEEMRRLCEATAYGTQPLNVDTLQLSGYSIGPFLQKTCDTVSGEAKGYCTGYSPSMLANIRTVKFARQPDRSISSTQSWFSKKRRDVVAGGDLTDGFVCIEETYNNSFQCSSWRPVRGTTFVFAQTQRVPGLKPDELVRNLDEAIAFFESALTP
;
A
#
# COMPACT_ATOMS: atom_id res chain seq x y z
N MET A 1 6.07 0.50 -19.05
CA MET A 1 5.47 -0.73 -18.49
C MET A 1 4.29 -0.29 -17.63
N TRP A 2 3.07 -0.75 -17.92
CA TRP A 2 1.87 -0.31 -17.17
C TRP A 2 2.01 -0.79 -15.72
N PRO A 3 2.03 0.10 -14.70
CA PRO A 3 2.17 -0.33 -13.32
C PRO A 3 0.82 -0.89 -12.86
N ILE A 4 0.67 -2.20 -12.95
CA ILE A 4 -0.53 -2.96 -12.57
C ILE A 4 -0.30 -3.55 -11.18
N SER A 5 -1.26 -3.41 -10.26
CA SER A 5 -1.09 -3.92 -8.88
C SER A 5 -1.09 -5.45 -8.84
N ASP A 6 -0.40 -6.05 -7.86
CA ASP A 6 -0.37 -7.51 -7.70
C ASP A 6 -1.79 -8.09 -7.52
N HIS A 7 -2.66 -7.34 -6.83
CA HIS A 7 -4.08 -7.68 -6.71
C HIS A 7 -4.80 -7.76 -8.06
N PHE A 8 -4.45 -6.93 -9.05
CA PHE A 8 -4.97 -7.06 -10.40
C PHE A 8 -4.62 -8.39 -11.03
N HIS A 9 -3.37 -8.82 -10.88
CA HIS A 9 -2.87 -10.02 -11.52
C HIS A 9 -3.60 -11.24 -10.97
N PHE A 10 -3.74 -11.31 -9.63
CA PHE A 10 -4.53 -12.36 -8.99
C PHE A 10 -5.99 -12.37 -9.45
N VAL A 11 -6.65 -11.20 -9.48
CA VAL A 11 -8.04 -11.10 -9.92
C VAL A 11 -8.20 -11.45 -11.40
N SER A 12 -7.28 -11.01 -12.26
CA SER A 12 -7.31 -11.27 -13.70
C SER A 12 -7.13 -12.75 -14.01
N ILE A 13 -6.20 -13.43 -13.31
CA ILE A 13 -6.02 -14.87 -13.41
C ILE A 13 -7.30 -15.60 -12.99
N GLY A 14 -7.92 -15.19 -11.88
CA GLY A 14 -9.20 -15.73 -11.42
C GLY A 14 -10.34 -15.51 -12.43
N ALA A 15 -10.41 -14.32 -13.04
CA ALA A 15 -11.40 -13.99 -14.06
C ALA A 15 -11.21 -14.83 -15.34
N VAL A 16 -9.97 -15.01 -15.80
CA VAL A 16 -9.65 -15.87 -16.94
C VAL A 16 -10.01 -17.33 -16.63
N PHE A 17 -9.67 -17.81 -15.44
CA PHE A 17 -10.01 -19.17 -15.01
C PHE A 17 -11.53 -19.37 -14.95
N PHE A 18 -12.28 -18.43 -14.38
CA PHE A 18 -13.74 -18.45 -14.39
C PHE A 18 -14.30 -18.52 -15.81
N ALA A 19 -13.80 -17.68 -16.73
CA ALA A 19 -14.25 -17.67 -18.11
C ALA A 19 -13.96 -19.01 -18.81
N ALA A 20 -12.78 -19.59 -18.61
CA ALA A 20 -12.42 -20.90 -19.13
C ALA A 20 -13.35 -22.02 -18.60
N CYS A 21 -13.62 -22.03 -17.30
CA CYS A 21 -14.57 -22.97 -16.69
C CYS A 21 -16.00 -22.78 -17.21
N ALA A 22 -16.45 -21.53 -17.36
CA ALA A 22 -17.77 -21.22 -17.89
C ALA A 22 -17.93 -21.70 -19.33
N LEU A 23 -16.92 -21.47 -20.18
CA LEU A 23 -16.89 -21.96 -21.56
C LEU A 23 -16.82 -23.50 -21.62
N PHE A 24 -16.03 -24.11 -20.73
CA PHE A 24 -15.97 -25.57 -20.59
C PHE A 24 -17.34 -26.15 -20.25
N PHE A 25 -18.04 -25.63 -19.22
CA PHE A 25 -19.38 -26.10 -18.87
C PHE A 25 -20.43 -25.80 -19.95
N LEU A 26 -20.25 -24.73 -20.72
CA LEU A 26 -21.08 -24.45 -21.89
C LEU A 26 -20.93 -25.53 -22.97
N ALA A 27 -19.70 -25.90 -23.32
CA ALA A 27 -19.38 -26.92 -24.31
C ALA A 27 -19.71 -28.34 -23.82
N ALA A 28 -19.37 -28.64 -22.56
CA ALA A 28 -19.51 -29.95 -21.93
C ALA A 28 -20.96 -30.33 -21.61
N ALA A 29 -21.93 -29.41 -21.65
CA ALA A 29 -23.31 -29.76 -21.30
C ALA A 29 -24.03 -30.70 -22.26
N ARG A 30 -23.44 -30.96 -23.42
CA ARG A 30 -23.88 -32.07 -24.28
C ARG A 30 -23.57 -33.44 -23.65
N HIS A 31 -22.58 -33.50 -22.75
CA HIS A 31 -22.12 -34.69 -22.05
C HIS A 31 -22.19 -34.46 -20.54
N ARG A 32 -23.35 -34.77 -19.94
CA ARG A 32 -23.66 -34.52 -18.51
C ARG A 32 -22.59 -35.02 -17.53
N LEU A 33 -21.87 -36.08 -17.87
CA LEU A 33 -20.77 -36.66 -17.09
C LEU A 33 -19.50 -35.79 -17.03
N LEU A 34 -19.23 -34.95 -18.04
CA LEU A 34 -18.03 -34.10 -18.06
C LEU A 34 -18.17 -32.87 -17.15
N ILE A 35 -19.40 -32.49 -16.76
CA ILE A 35 -19.64 -31.39 -15.82
C ILE A 35 -19.16 -31.75 -14.41
N THR A 36 -19.19 -33.04 -14.03
CA THR A 36 -18.76 -33.49 -12.70
C THR A 36 -17.25 -33.73 -12.59
N VAL A 37 -16.53 -33.82 -13.71
CA VAL A 37 -15.08 -34.13 -13.71
C VAL A 37 -14.24 -33.03 -13.03
N PRO A 38 -14.42 -31.73 -13.31
CA PRO A 38 -13.64 -30.68 -12.63
C PRO A 38 -13.82 -30.63 -11.11
N PRO A 39 -15.04 -30.63 -10.53
CA PRO A 39 -15.20 -30.62 -9.07
C PRO A 39 -14.74 -31.92 -8.41
N VAL A 40 -14.91 -33.09 -9.05
CA VAL A 40 -14.39 -34.36 -8.53
C VAL A 40 -12.87 -34.39 -8.56
N GLY A 41 -12.24 -33.96 -9.66
CA GLY A 41 -10.78 -33.87 -9.78
C GLY A 41 -10.17 -32.91 -8.75
N LEU A 42 -10.84 -31.77 -8.49
CA LEU A 42 -10.41 -30.84 -7.47
C LEU A 42 -10.57 -31.41 -6.04
N ALA A 43 -11.66 -32.13 -5.78
CA ALA A 43 -11.88 -32.80 -4.50
C ALA A 43 -10.84 -33.90 -4.23
N VAL A 44 -10.51 -34.71 -5.25
CA VAL A 44 -9.46 -35.74 -5.19
C VAL A 44 -8.07 -35.12 -5.01
N TYR A 45 -7.76 -34.03 -5.71
CA TYR A 45 -6.49 -33.33 -5.55
C TYR A 45 -6.35 -32.71 -4.16
N ALA A 46 -7.41 -32.08 -3.64
CA ALA A 46 -7.44 -31.51 -2.31
C ALA A 46 -7.20 -32.59 -1.24
N THR A 47 -7.96 -33.69 -1.25
CA THR A 47 -7.80 -34.79 -0.28
C THR A 47 -6.43 -35.46 -0.37
N TRP A 48 -5.90 -35.69 -1.58
CA TRP A 48 -4.56 -36.25 -1.76
C TRP A 48 -3.46 -35.32 -1.21
N ARG A 49 -3.58 -34.01 -1.42
CA ARG A 49 -2.59 -33.05 -0.92
C ARG A 49 -2.66 -32.94 0.60
N PHE A 50 -3.85 -32.84 1.20
CA PHE A 50 -4.01 -32.75 2.66
C PHE A 50 -3.58 -34.01 3.39
N ALA A 51 -3.64 -35.18 2.76
CA ALA A 51 -3.10 -36.42 3.33
C ALA A 51 -1.56 -36.46 3.38
N ASN A 52 -0.86 -35.58 2.66
CA ASN A 52 0.60 -35.64 2.43
C ASN A 52 1.36 -34.36 2.84
N VAL A 53 0.75 -33.45 3.61
CA VAL A 53 1.46 -32.28 4.18
C VAL A 53 1.78 -32.59 5.63
N GLY A 54 3.07 -32.74 5.94
CA GLY A 54 3.57 -32.95 7.31
C GLY A 54 3.33 -31.75 8.23
N GLU A 55 3.55 -31.97 9.53
CA GLU A 55 3.22 -31.13 10.69
C GLU A 55 3.96 -29.76 10.79
N GLU A 56 4.22 -29.07 9.68
CA GLU A 56 4.67 -27.67 9.74
C GLU A 56 3.44 -26.75 9.74
N GLU A 57 3.18 -26.10 10.88
CA GLU A 57 1.94 -25.36 11.23
C GLU A 57 1.46 -24.31 10.20
N TYR A 58 2.27 -23.92 9.21
CA TYR A 58 1.89 -22.96 8.17
C TYR A 58 2.26 -23.36 6.74
N ALA A 59 2.90 -24.51 6.51
CA ALA A 59 3.42 -24.91 5.18
C ALA A 59 2.34 -25.27 4.15
N GLY A 60 1.06 -25.29 4.55
CA GLY A 60 -0.08 -25.61 3.67
C GLY A 60 -1.11 -24.49 3.51
N LEU A 61 -1.04 -23.40 4.28
CA LEU A 61 -2.12 -22.41 4.36
C LEU A 61 -2.32 -21.68 3.02
N GLY A 62 -1.24 -21.24 2.37
CA GLY A 62 -1.31 -20.59 1.07
C GLY A 62 -1.89 -21.50 -0.03
N VAL A 63 -1.55 -22.79 0.02
CA VAL A 63 -2.08 -23.80 -0.92
C VAL A 63 -3.56 -24.05 -0.66
N MET A 64 -3.98 -24.16 0.61
CA MET A 64 -5.39 -24.32 0.97
C MET A 64 -6.22 -23.12 0.49
N ILE A 65 -5.76 -21.90 0.73
CA ILE A 65 -6.43 -20.68 0.26
C ILE A 65 -6.56 -20.70 -1.27
N ALA A 66 -5.50 -21.05 -1.99
CA ALA A 66 -5.52 -21.12 -3.45
C ALA A 66 -6.49 -22.20 -3.98
N VAL A 67 -6.46 -23.41 -3.41
CA VAL A 67 -7.35 -24.52 -3.80
C VAL A 67 -8.80 -24.19 -3.50
N SER A 68 -9.10 -23.63 -2.32
CA SER A 68 -10.45 -23.17 -1.96
C SER A 68 -10.94 -22.07 -2.89
N ALA A 69 -10.08 -21.11 -3.26
CA ALA A 69 -10.44 -20.05 -4.20
C ALA A 69 -10.75 -20.62 -5.60
N LEU A 70 -9.96 -21.58 -6.10
CA LEU A 70 -10.22 -22.25 -7.37
C LEU A 70 -11.51 -23.08 -7.33
N ALA A 71 -11.78 -23.77 -6.20
CA ALA A 71 -13.02 -24.52 -5.98
C ALA A 71 -14.27 -23.63 -6.06
N LEU A 72 -14.23 -22.51 -5.33
CA LEU A 72 -15.30 -21.53 -5.33
C LEU A 72 -15.50 -20.94 -6.72
N THR A 73 -14.42 -20.67 -7.45
CA THR A 73 -14.49 -20.13 -8.82
C THR A 73 -15.12 -21.14 -9.79
N LEU A 74 -14.74 -22.42 -9.71
CA LEU A 74 -15.35 -23.51 -10.47
C LEU A 74 -16.84 -23.66 -10.19
N PHE A 75 -17.22 -23.66 -8.91
CA PHE A 75 -18.61 -23.78 -8.48
C PHE A 75 -19.45 -22.58 -8.92
N ALA A 76 -18.93 -21.37 -8.74
CA ALA A 76 -19.56 -20.14 -9.21
C ALA A 76 -19.75 -20.14 -10.74
N ALA A 77 -18.76 -20.61 -11.50
CA ALA A 77 -18.85 -20.73 -12.96
C ALA A 77 -19.96 -21.72 -13.37
N ALA A 78 -20.06 -22.87 -12.70
CA ALA A 78 -21.12 -23.84 -12.97
C ALA A 78 -22.52 -23.28 -12.71
N ILE A 79 -22.73 -22.62 -11.57
CA ILE A 79 -24.00 -21.93 -11.25
C ILE A 79 -24.30 -20.85 -12.29
N TRP A 80 -23.31 -20.02 -12.63
CA TRP A 80 -23.49 -18.95 -13.60
C TRP A 80 -23.84 -19.46 -15.00
N VAL A 81 -23.23 -20.55 -15.44
CA VAL A 81 -23.58 -21.20 -16.71
C VAL A 81 -25.01 -21.73 -16.70
N PHE A 82 -25.47 -22.27 -15.58
CA PHE A 82 -26.87 -22.65 -15.42
C PHE A 82 -27.81 -21.44 -15.52
N LEU A 83 -27.50 -20.34 -14.81
CA LEU A 83 -28.30 -19.11 -14.82
C LEU A 83 -28.30 -18.40 -16.19
N SER A 84 -27.14 -18.31 -16.85
CA SER A 84 -27.01 -17.68 -18.17
C SER A 84 -27.85 -18.39 -19.23
N ARG A 85 -27.96 -19.73 -19.18
CA ARG A 85 -28.87 -20.49 -20.05
C ARG A 85 -30.33 -20.15 -19.81
N LEU A 86 -30.73 -19.99 -18.54
CA LEU A 86 -32.09 -19.57 -18.21
C LEU A 86 -32.38 -18.15 -18.71
N MET A 87 -31.42 -17.23 -18.55
CA MET A 87 -31.53 -15.86 -19.06
C MET A 87 -31.63 -15.82 -20.58
N VAL A 88 -30.74 -16.49 -21.31
CA VAL A 88 -30.77 -16.55 -22.79
C VAL A 88 -32.10 -17.12 -23.28
N ARG A 89 -32.62 -18.19 -22.65
CA ARG A 89 -33.94 -18.74 -22.99
C ARG A 89 -35.08 -17.75 -22.77
N ARG A 90 -35.04 -16.96 -21.69
CA ARG A 90 -36.05 -15.93 -21.42
C ARG A 90 -35.98 -14.78 -22.42
N ILE A 91 -34.78 -14.34 -22.77
CA ILE A 91 -34.55 -13.26 -23.75
C ILE A 91 -35.05 -13.70 -25.14
N ALA A 92 -34.66 -14.89 -25.59
CA ALA A 92 -35.08 -15.44 -26.89
C ALA A 92 -36.61 -15.60 -27.00
N LYS A 93 -37.30 -15.94 -25.90
CA LYS A 93 -38.77 -16.00 -25.86
C LYS A 93 -39.44 -14.62 -25.96
N ARG A 94 -38.80 -13.56 -25.46
CA ARG A 94 -39.35 -12.19 -25.49
C ARG A 94 -39.10 -11.47 -26.81
N SER A 95 -38.03 -11.79 -27.54
CA SER A 95 -37.66 -11.12 -28.78
C SER A 95 -38.43 -11.59 -30.04
N GLY A 96 -39.47 -12.42 -29.89
CA GLY A 96 -40.49 -12.69 -30.92
C GLY A 96 -40.03 -13.39 -32.21
N GLY A 97 -38.75 -13.69 -32.41
CA GLY A 97 -38.23 -14.06 -33.75
C GLY A 97 -37.11 -15.10 -33.82
N VAL A 98 -36.79 -15.82 -32.75
CA VAL A 98 -35.77 -16.90 -32.84
C VAL A 98 -36.45 -18.25 -32.67
N ALA A 99 -36.42 -19.05 -33.75
CA ALA A 99 -36.96 -20.40 -33.79
C ALA A 99 -36.56 -21.20 -32.53
N PRO A 100 -37.49 -21.98 -31.94
CA PRO A 100 -37.25 -22.75 -30.72
C PRO A 100 -36.27 -23.87 -31.02
N GLY A 101 -34.97 -23.63 -30.86
CA GLY A 101 -33.98 -24.69 -31.08
C GLY A 101 -32.51 -24.28 -31.05
N ARG A 102 -32.16 -23.02 -31.32
CA ARG A 102 -30.75 -22.59 -31.29
C ARG A 102 -30.58 -21.24 -30.58
N PRO A 103 -30.13 -21.21 -29.31
CA PRO A 103 -29.65 -19.97 -28.74
C PRO A 103 -28.48 -19.46 -29.60
N VAL A 104 -28.45 -18.15 -29.86
CA VAL A 104 -27.36 -17.52 -30.62
C VAL A 104 -26.06 -17.80 -29.86
N PRO A 105 -25.09 -18.53 -30.45
CA PRO A 105 -23.90 -19.00 -29.74
C PRO A 105 -23.08 -17.83 -29.17
N ILE A 106 -23.03 -16.72 -29.90
CA ILE A 106 -22.34 -15.49 -29.50
C ILE A 106 -22.97 -14.89 -28.24
N LEU A 107 -24.30 -14.74 -28.18
CA LEU A 107 -24.99 -14.16 -27.01
C LEU A 107 -24.78 -15.00 -25.75
N THR A 108 -24.79 -16.32 -25.89
CA THR A 108 -24.58 -17.25 -24.76
C THR A 108 -23.14 -17.16 -24.24
N VAL A 109 -22.16 -17.08 -25.14
CA VAL A 109 -20.75 -16.88 -24.79
C VAL A 109 -20.57 -15.53 -24.08
N LEU A 110 -21.11 -14.44 -24.62
CA LEU A 110 -21.01 -13.11 -24.01
C LEU A 110 -21.60 -13.05 -22.60
N ILE A 111 -22.79 -13.62 -22.38
CA ILE A 111 -23.41 -13.63 -21.05
C ILE A 111 -22.62 -14.52 -20.08
N ALA A 112 -22.06 -15.65 -20.54
CA ALA A 112 -21.28 -16.53 -19.69
C ALA A 112 -19.93 -15.93 -19.27
N THR A 113 -19.30 -15.12 -20.12
CA THR A 113 -18.03 -14.44 -19.80
C THR A 113 -18.22 -13.06 -19.17
N ALA A 114 -19.42 -12.50 -19.19
CA ALA A 114 -19.70 -11.15 -18.67
C ALA A 114 -19.22 -10.91 -17.22
N PRO A 115 -19.41 -11.82 -16.23
CA PRO A 115 -18.91 -11.58 -14.88
C PRO A 115 -17.39 -11.44 -14.82
N ALA A 116 -16.66 -12.27 -15.56
CA ALA A 116 -15.20 -12.19 -15.62
C ALA A 116 -14.74 -10.84 -16.17
N LEU A 117 -15.38 -10.37 -17.26
CA LEU A 117 -15.10 -9.07 -17.86
C LEU A 117 -15.44 -7.90 -16.92
N LEU A 118 -16.60 -7.95 -16.25
CA LEU A 118 -17.03 -6.91 -15.31
C LEU A 118 -16.12 -6.83 -14.09
N VAL A 119 -15.70 -7.97 -13.54
CA VAL A 119 -14.75 -8.02 -12.42
C VAL A 119 -13.40 -7.48 -12.87
N ALA A 120 -12.87 -7.93 -14.01
CA ALA A 120 -11.60 -7.42 -14.53
C ALA A 120 -11.65 -5.91 -14.79
N ALA A 121 -12.72 -5.40 -15.40
CA ALA A 121 -12.92 -3.97 -15.65
C ALA A 121 -13.02 -3.16 -14.35
N PHE A 122 -13.78 -3.65 -13.37
CA PHE A 122 -13.92 -2.99 -12.07
C PHE A 122 -12.58 -2.87 -11.32
N PHE A 123 -11.79 -3.94 -11.31
CA PHE A 123 -10.47 -3.91 -10.66
C PHE A 123 -9.44 -3.11 -11.45
N PHE A 124 -9.56 -3.07 -12.79
CA PHE A 124 -8.75 -2.21 -13.63
C PHE A 124 -9.02 -0.74 -13.32
N GLU A 125 -10.29 -0.33 -13.27
CA GLU A 125 -10.70 1.03 -12.93
C GLU A 125 -10.22 1.44 -11.52
N ARG A 126 -10.25 0.51 -10.56
CA ARG A 126 -9.74 0.74 -9.20
C ARG A 126 -8.24 1.03 -9.12
N GLN A 127 -7.47 0.70 -10.15
CA GLN A 127 -6.02 0.92 -10.20
C GLN A 127 -5.61 2.17 -10.96
N ILE A 128 -6.58 2.86 -11.54
CA ILE A 128 -6.35 4.13 -12.21
C ILE A 128 -6.30 5.19 -11.10
N VAL A 129 -5.09 5.67 -10.83
CA VAL A 129 -4.91 6.91 -10.09
C VAL A 129 -5.29 8.05 -11.06
N PRO A 130 -6.22 8.94 -10.68
CA PRO A 130 -6.60 10.06 -11.54
C PRO A 130 -5.38 10.93 -11.83
N LYS A 131 -5.22 11.38 -13.08
CA LYS A 131 -4.20 12.37 -13.42
C LYS A 131 -4.61 13.72 -12.83
N ALA A 132 -4.10 13.99 -11.65
CA ALA A 132 -4.45 15.15 -10.83
C ALA A 132 -3.22 15.68 -10.07
N PRO A 133 -3.26 16.93 -9.55
CA PRO A 133 -2.17 17.49 -8.75
C PRO A 133 -1.66 16.55 -7.65
N CYS A 134 -2.57 15.88 -6.94
CA CYS A 134 -2.24 14.89 -5.89
C CYS A 134 -1.41 13.68 -6.36
N SER A 135 -1.32 13.44 -7.67
CA SER A 135 -0.60 12.30 -8.25
C SER A 135 0.65 12.70 -9.03
N ILE A 136 0.75 13.98 -9.41
CA ILE A 136 1.77 14.50 -10.32
C ILE A 136 2.74 15.42 -9.58
N ASP A 137 2.22 16.26 -8.68
CA ASP A 137 3.01 17.32 -8.07
C ASP A 137 3.11 17.16 -6.56
N GLY A 138 1.97 17.06 -5.87
CA GLY A 138 1.98 16.92 -4.43
C GLY A 138 0.62 17.17 -3.78
N VAL A 139 0.60 17.02 -2.47
CA VAL A 139 -0.56 17.28 -1.61
C VAL A 139 -0.12 18.15 -0.44
N THR A 140 -0.91 19.15 -0.10
CA THR A 140 -0.71 19.92 1.14
C THR A 140 -1.31 19.17 2.33
N PHE A 141 -0.49 18.94 3.35
CA PHE A 141 -0.89 18.34 4.62
C PHE A 141 -0.83 19.37 5.74
N ALA A 142 -1.92 19.52 6.48
CA ALA A 142 -2.00 20.39 7.63
C ALA A 142 -1.78 19.56 8.92
N VAL A 143 -0.61 19.76 9.53
CA VAL A 143 -0.20 19.15 10.79
C VAL A 143 -0.19 20.25 11.84
N GLY A 144 -1.26 20.33 12.64
CA GLY A 144 -1.38 21.36 13.67
C GLY A 144 -1.58 22.72 13.01
N GLU A 145 -0.66 23.65 13.27
CA GLU A 145 -0.64 24.99 12.66
C GLU A 145 0.30 25.08 11.44
N ALA A 146 1.09 24.04 11.19
CA ALA A 146 1.99 23.97 10.05
C ALA A 146 1.32 23.29 8.84
N SER A 147 1.70 23.73 7.65
CA SER A 147 1.27 23.14 6.38
C SER A 147 2.50 22.72 5.57
N TYR A 148 2.48 21.50 5.07
CA TYR A 148 3.58 20.90 4.32
C TYR A 148 3.08 20.44 2.95
N PHE A 149 3.66 20.96 1.88
CA PHE A 149 3.47 20.45 0.53
C PHE A 149 4.39 19.25 0.31
N VAL A 150 3.80 18.06 0.21
CA VAL A 150 4.55 16.81 0.10
C VAL A 150 4.37 16.24 -1.31
N PRO A 151 5.47 16.09 -2.07
CA PRO A 151 5.46 15.36 -3.33
C PRO A 151 5.33 13.84 -3.11
N PRO A 152 4.69 13.08 -4.02
CA PRO A 152 4.54 11.63 -3.89
C PRO A 152 5.89 10.87 -3.90
N GLU A 153 6.96 11.51 -4.37
CA GLU A 153 8.34 11.02 -4.37
C GLU A 153 8.92 10.87 -2.96
N PHE A 154 8.35 11.56 -1.97
CA PHE A 154 8.76 11.48 -0.57
C PHE A 154 8.17 10.26 0.16
N GLU A 155 7.39 9.42 -0.51
CA GLU A 155 6.88 8.14 0.01
C GLU A 155 6.34 8.21 1.46
N SER A 156 5.60 9.26 1.77
CA SER A 156 5.24 9.60 3.15
C SER A 156 4.16 8.69 3.71
N TRP A 157 4.23 8.37 4.99
CA TRP A 157 3.15 7.74 5.74
C TRP A 157 2.33 8.80 6.46
N ILE A 158 1.01 8.70 6.36
CA ILE A 158 0.08 9.72 6.85
C ILE A 158 -0.88 9.05 7.83
N TRP A 159 -1.01 9.56 9.04
CA TRP A 159 -2.00 9.10 10.02
C TRP A 159 -3.06 10.16 10.28
N LYS A 160 -4.32 9.71 10.24
CA LYS A 160 -5.50 10.55 10.49
C LYS A 160 -6.48 9.85 11.41
N GLY A 161 -6.59 10.34 12.64
CA GLY A 161 -7.53 9.90 13.67
C GLY A 161 -7.38 8.43 14.07
N GLN A 162 -8.10 8.03 15.11
CA GLN A 162 -8.29 6.61 15.43
C GLN A 162 -9.47 6.07 14.62
N SER A 163 -9.31 4.91 13.99
CA SER A 163 -10.45 4.19 13.40
C SER A 163 -11.36 3.64 14.51
N ALA A 164 -12.58 3.22 14.15
CA ALA A 164 -13.48 2.51 15.08
C ALA A 164 -12.85 1.26 15.72
N SER A 165 -11.77 0.72 15.14
CA SER A 165 -10.99 -0.41 15.68
C SER A 165 -9.89 0.01 16.68
N GLY A 166 -9.79 1.30 17.02
CA GLY A 166 -8.75 1.85 17.90
C GLY A 166 -7.36 1.97 17.25
N ARG A 167 -7.16 1.40 16.05
CA ARG A 167 -5.93 1.56 15.27
C ARG A 167 -5.96 2.86 14.46
N PRO A 168 -4.88 3.65 14.44
CA PRO A 168 -4.84 4.87 13.64
C PRO A 168 -4.88 4.50 12.16
N LYS A 169 -5.70 5.22 11.38
CA LYS A 169 -5.81 4.97 9.93
C LYS A 169 -4.57 5.55 9.25
N SER A 170 -3.71 4.67 8.73
CA SER A 170 -2.52 5.05 7.97
C SER A 170 -2.78 4.99 6.46
N ILE A 171 -2.15 5.89 5.71
CA ILE A 171 -2.11 5.89 4.24
C ILE A 171 -0.65 6.07 3.84
N HIS A 172 -0.12 5.18 3.00
CA HIS A 172 1.18 5.34 2.36
C HIS A 172 1.00 6.10 1.05
N TYR A 173 1.56 7.30 0.99
CA TYR A 173 1.51 8.15 -0.19
C TYR A 173 2.77 7.96 -1.02
N SER A 174 2.67 7.17 -2.09
CA SER A 174 3.78 6.80 -2.95
C SER A 174 3.32 6.61 -4.39
N THR A 175 4.24 6.76 -5.34
CA THR A 175 4.05 6.41 -6.77
C THR A 175 4.18 4.91 -7.06
N ARG A 176 4.50 4.09 -6.04
CA ARG A 176 4.66 2.64 -6.18
C ARG A 176 3.36 1.97 -6.64
N THR A 177 3.52 0.97 -7.50
CA THR A 177 2.40 0.22 -8.09
C THR A 177 1.47 -0.42 -7.06
N ARG A 178 2.01 -0.93 -5.96
CA ARG A 178 1.24 -1.57 -4.88
C ARG A 178 0.43 -0.56 -4.04
N ASP A 179 0.85 0.71 -4.02
CA ASP A 179 0.29 1.77 -3.17
C ASP A 179 -0.73 2.64 -3.93
N LYS A 180 -1.04 2.30 -5.18
CA LYS A 180 -2.00 3.02 -6.04
C LYS A 180 -3.39 3.19 -5.45
N GLU A 181 -3.89 2.17 -4.75
CA GLU A 181 -5.21 2.26 -4.11
C GLU A 181 -5.18 3.28 -2.96
N GLU A 182 -4.09 3.33 -2.21
CA GLU A 182 -3.89 4.30 -1.13
C GLU A 182 -3.72 5.72 -1.69
N MET A 183 -2.94 5.89 -2.76
CA MET A 183 -2.80 7.15 -3.49
C MET A 183 -4.14 7.66 -4.03
N ARG A 184 -4.97 6.77 -4.60
CA ARG A 184 -6.31 7.14 -5.07
C ARG A 184 -7.21 7.59 -3.92
N ARG A 185 -7.25 6.85 -2.80
CA ARG A 185 -8.03 7.24 -1.61
C ARG A 185 -7.58 8.59 -1.05
N LEU A 186 -6.27 8.85 -1.09
CA LEU A 186 -5.72 10.14 -0.69
C LEU A 186 -6.18 11.26 -1.64
N CYS A 187 -6.06 11.05 -2.95
CA CYS A 187 -6.54 11.99 -3.96
C CYS A 187 -8.03 12.31 -3.78
N GLU A 188 -8.88 11.31 -3.55
CA GLU A 188 -10.30 11.53 -3.25
C GLU A 188 -10.49 12.37 -1.97
N ALA A 189 -9.70 12.09 -0.92
CA ALA A 189 -9.78 12.80 0.36
C ALA A 189 -9.26 14.25 0.30
N THR A 190 -8.44 14.61 -0.69
CA THR A 190 -7.85 15.94 -0.87
C THR A 190 -8.52 16.75 -1.99
N ALA A 191 -9.70 16.32 -2.44
CA ALA A 191 -10.36 16.87 -3.63
C ALA A 191 -9.38 16.96 -4.83
N TYR A 192 -8.68 15.86 -5.08
CA TYR A 192 -7.67 15.68 -6.12
C TYR A 192 -6.43 16.57 -5.97
N GLY A 193 -6.09 16.95 -4.73
CA GLY A 193 -4.93 17.80 -4.40
C GLY A 193 -5.23 19.29 -4.36
N THR A 194 -6.51 19.68 -4.48
CA THR A 194 -6.92 21.09 -4.41
C THR A 194 -7.20 21.57 -2.98
N GLN A 195 -7.39 20.64 -2.05
CA GLN A 195 -7.67 20.94 -0.65
C GLN A 195 -6.61 20.31 0.27
N PRO A 196 -6.16 21.05 1.30
CA PRO A 196 -5.23 20.51 2.27
C PRO A 196 -5.91 19.43 3.13
N LEU A 197 -5.17 18.37 3.44
CA LEU A 197 -5.65 17.32 4.33
C LEU A 197 -5.13 17.55 5.75
N ASN A 198 -6.05 17.70 6.70
CA ASN A 198 -5.74 17.72 8.13
C ASN A 198 -5.33 16.31 8.61
N VAL A 199 -4.13 16.20 9.17
CA VAL A 199 -3.53 14.93 9.63
C VAL A 199 -2.88 15.10 11.00
N ASP A 200 -2.79 14.00 11.76
CA ASP A 200 -2.18 14.01 13.10
C ASP A 200 -0.66 13.81 13.03
N THR A 201 -0.22 13.01 12.06
CA THR A 201 1.19 12.70 11.84
C THR A 201 1.48 12.53 10.36
N LEU A 202 2.58 13.14 9.92
CA LEU A 202 3.22 12.95 8.63
C LEU A 202 4.60 12.37 8.87
N GLN A 203 4.90 11.18 8.37
CA GLN A 203 6.20 10.52 8.52
C GLN A 203 6.87 10.31 7.17
N LEU A 204 8.17 10.55 7.16
CA LEU A 204 9.09 10.39 6.06
C LEU A 204 10.11 9.33 6.46
N SER A 205 10.26 8.29 5.66
CA SER A 205 11.20 7.19 5.92
C SER A 205 12.48 7.40 5.14
N GLY A 206 13.59 7.73 5.81
CA GLY A 206 14.87 7.99 5.13
C GLY A 206 15.34 6.81 4.28
N TYR A 207 15.12 5.57 4.75
CA TYR A 207 15.40 4.34 3.99
C TYR A 207 14.65 4.25 2.67
N SER A 208 13.40 4.66 2.65
CA SER A 208 12.51 4.54 1.50
C SER A 208 12.70 5.70 0.53
N ILE A 209 12.97 6.88 1.10
CA ILE A 209 13.10 8.15 0.41
C ILE A 209 14.45 8.31 -0.27
N GLY A 210 15.55 7.92 0.39
CA GLY A 210 16.92 8.16 -0.11
C GLY A 210 17.15 7.69 -1.56
N PRO A 211 16.91 6.41 -1.89
CA PRO A 211 17.05 5.91 -3.25
C PRO A 211 16.10 6.58 -4.26
N PHE A 212 14.89 6.95 -3.83
CA PHE A 212 13.91 7.59 -4.69
C PHE A 212 14.29 9.04 -4.98
N LEU A 213 14.70 9.81 -3.97
CA LEU A 213 15.22 11.16 -4.12
C LEU A 213 16.50 11.16 -4.95
N GLN A 214 17.43 10.24 -4.69
CA GLN A 214 18.64 10.09 -5.50
C GLN A 214 18.27 9.96 -6.98
N LYS A 215 17.41 8.98 -7.31
CA LYS A 215 16.96 8.77 -8.68
C LYS A 215 16.30 10.03 -9.23
N THR A 216 15.41 10.67 -8.48
CA THR A 216 14.69 11.86 -8.94
C THR A 216 15.63 13.04 -9.19
N CYS A 217 16.56 13.31 -8.28
CA CYS A 217 17.51 14.41 -8.42
C CYS A 217 18.61 14.13 -9.46
N ASP A 218 18.95 12.86 -9.73
CA ASP A 218 19.92 12.46 -10.75
C ASP A 218 19.34 12.39 -12.17
N THR A 219 18.05 12.04 -12.33
CA THR A 219 17.45 11.69 -13.64
C THR A 219 16.58 12.76 -14.28
N VAL A 220 16.33 13.89 -13.63
CA VAL A 220 15.54 14.97 -14.24
C VAL A 220 16.41 15.68 -15.28
N SER A 221 16.25 15.29 -16.54
CA SER A 221 16.78 15.94 -17.75
C SER A 221 16.10 17.29 -18.07
N GLY A 222 15.56 17.95 -17.05
CA GLY A 222 14.87 19.24 -17.10
C GLY A 222 15.25 20.09 -15.88
N GLU A 223 14.44 21.07 -15.51
CA GLU A 223 14.66 21.83 -14.27
C GLU A 223 14.56 20.89 -13.07
N ALA A 224 15.68 20.71 -12.35
CA ALA A 224 15.70 19.97 -11.11
C ALA A 224 14.70 20.59 -10.14
N LYS A 225 13.87 19.74 -9.50
CA LYS A 225 12.91 20.20 -8.49
C LYS A 225 13.66 20.98 -7.41
N GLY A 226 13.07 22.06 -6.88
CA GLY A 226 13.74 22.98 -5.96
C GLY A 226 14.38 22.30 -4.74
N TYR A 227 13.75 21.25 -4.21
CA TYR A 227 14.26 20.46 -3.09
C TYR A 227 15.53 19.65 -3.41
N CYS A 228 15.91 19.48 -4.68
CA CYS A 228 17.15 18.78 -5.03
C CYS A 228 18.41 19.60 -4.73
N THR A 229 18.30 20.93 -4.53
CA THR A 229 19.45 21.78 -4.23
C THR A 229 19.99 21.58 -2.81
N GLY A 230 19.11 21.27 -1.85
CA GLY A 230 19.46 20.94 -0.47
C GLY A 230 19.65 19.44 -0.22
N TYR A 231 19.42 18.59 -1.22
CA TYR A 231 19.52 17.15 -1.06
C TYR A 231 20.99 16.70 -1.03
N SER A 232 21.34 15.94 0.01
CA SER A 232 22.63 15.26 0.12
C SER A 232 22.44 13.78 0.47
N PRO A 233 23.04 12.84 -0.27
CA PRO A 233 22.91 11.40 0.03
C PRO A 233 23.49 11.04 1.40
N SER A 234 24.61 11.68 1.79
CA SER A 234 25.27 11.42 3.07
C SER A 234 24.43 11.87 4.26
N MET A 235 23.63 12.93 4.10
CA MET A 235 22.71 13.41 5.13
C MET A 235 21.62 12.37 5.42
N LEU A 236 20.98 11.80 4.39
CA LEU A 236 19.89 10.82 4.58
C LEU A 236 20.38 9.40 4.87
N ALA A 237 21.65 9.08 4.60
CA ALA A 237 22.18 7.72 4.74
C ALA A 237 21.96 7.12 6.13
N ASN A 238 21.95 7.95 7.18
CA ASN A 238 21.81 7.52 8.57
C ASN A 238 20.44 7.79 9.18
N ILE A 239 19.53 8.39 8.42
CA ILE A 239 18.22 8.80 8.92
C ILE A 239 17.23 7.67 8.71
N ARG A 240 16.65 7.18 9.80
CA ARG A 240 15.61 6.16 9.74
C ARG A 240 14.26 6.80 9.44
N THR A 241 13.92 7.86 10.17
CA THR A 241 12.59 8.47 10.08
C THR A 241 12.61 9.93 10.51
N VAL A 242 11.76 10.73 9.88
CA VAL A 242 11.42 12.10 10.28
C VAL A 242 9.90 12.20 10.32
N LYS A 243 9.34 12.66 11.43
CA LYS A 243 7.90 12.72 11.68
C LYS A 243 7.49 14.13 12.10
N PHE A 244 6.51 14.70 11.42
CA PHE A 244 5.83 15.92 11.86
C PHE A 244 4.53 15.54 12.55
N ALA A 245 4.30 16.03 13.77
CA ALA A 245 3.13 15.66 14.59
C ALA A 245 2.54 16.86 15.34
N ARG A 246 1.24 16.82 15.63
CA ARG A 246 0.49 17.88 16.36
C ARG A 246 0.77 17.96 17.86
N GLN A 247 1.37 16.92 18.41
CA GLN A 247 1.71 16.79 19.82
C GLN A 247 2.99 15.98 19.89
N PRO A 248 3.75 16.09 20.99
CA PRO A 248 4.88 15.21 21.22
C PRO A 248 4.42 13.75 21.06
N ASP A 249 5.06 13.01 20.14
CA ASP A 249 4.72 11.61 19.85
C ASP A 249 4.68 10.82 21.18
N ARG A 250 3.78 9.83 21.31
CA ARG A 250 3.80 8.93 22.48
C ARG A 250 5.17 8.25 22.63
N SER A 251 5.95 8.11 21.55
CA SER A 251 7.35 7.71 21.63
C SER A 251 8.19 8.66 22.52
N ILE A 252 7.96 9.98 22.46
CA ILE A 252 8.61 10.97 23.35
C ILE A 252 8.19 10.74 24.80
N SER A 253 6.93 10.36 25.06
CA SER A 253 6.50 9.99 26.42
C SER A 253 7.24 8.75 26.95
N SER A 254 7.60 7.80 26.08
CA SER A 254 8.48 6.70 26.47
C SER A 254 9.92 7.18 26.71
N THR A 255 10.39 8.17 25.93
CA THR A 255 11.70 8.82 26.06
C THR A 255 11.85 9.66 27.32
N GLN A 256 10.76 10.23 27.87
CA GLN A 256 10.75 10.93 29.18
C GLN A 256 11.31 10.06 30.32
N SER A 257 11.07 8.74 30.27
CA SER A 257 11.62 7.80 31.26
C SER A 257 13.15 7.66 31.19
N TRP A 258 13.76 8.10 30.08
CA TRP A 258 15.21 8.06 29.85
C TRP A 258 15.88 9.36 30.28
N PHE A 259 15.21 10.52 30.15
CA PHE A 259 15.69 11.79 30.74
C PHE A 259 15.84 11.72 32.26
N SER A 260 14.90 11.06 32.91
CA SER A 260 14.84 10.96 34.37
C SER A 260 15.81 9.93 34.95
N LYS A 261 16.30 8.98 34.13
CA LYS A 261 17.22 7.93 34.57
C LYS A 261 18.62 8.20 34.04
N LYS A 262 19.53 8.67 34.90
CA LYS A 262 20.98 8.76 34.62
C LYS A 262 21.54 7.35 34.33
N ARG A 263 21.45 6.93 33.08
CA ARG A 263 21.99 5.68 32.55
C ARG A 263 23.34 5.94 31.88
N ARG A 264 24.31 5.03 32.04
CA ARG A 264 25.66 5.19 31.46
C ARG A 264 25.69 5.03 29.95
N ASP A 265 24.74 4.27 29.39
CA ASP A 265 24.56 3.99 27.96
C ASP A 265 23.71 5.04 27.24
N VAL A 266 23.43 6.18 27.89
CA VAL A 266 22.52 7.21 27.37
C VAL A 266 23.21 8.56 27.41
N VAL A 267 23.29 9.20 26.25
CA VAL A 267 23.66 10.61 26.13
C VAL A 267 22.39 11.39 25.79
N ALA A 268 22.04 12.37 26.61
CA ALA A 268 20.86 13.20 26.40
C ALA A 268 21.21 14.68 26.56
N GLY A 269 20.50 15.53 25.84
CA GLY A 269 20.61 16.98 25.95
C GLY A 269 19.29 17.66 25.67
N GLY A 270 19.13 18.90 26.17
CA GLY A 270 17.89 19.65 26.09
C GLY A 270 16.84 19.22 27.12
N ASP A 271 15.57 19.36 26.77
CA ASP A 271 14.41 19.06 27.59
C ASP A 271 13.27 18.36 26.80
N LEU A 272 12.07 18.28 27.39
CA LEU A 272 10.92 17.56 26.83
C LEU A 272 10.23 18.29 25.67
N THR A 273 10.57 19.56 25.46
CA THR A 273 10.04 20.40 24.38
C THR A 273 11.02 20.50 23.23
N ASP A 274 12.32 20.53 23.54
CA ASP A 274 13.42 20.59 22.57
C ASP A 274 14.61 19.79 23.12
N GLY A 275 14.92 18.65 22.52
CA GLY A 275 15.97 17.80 23.04
C GLY A 275 16.31 16.60 22.17
N PHE A 276 17.29 15.85 22.63
CA PHE A 276 17.73 14.62 21.99
C PHE A 276 18.11 13.56 23.00
N VAL A 277 18.06 12.31 22.56
CA VAL A 277 18.59 11.15 23.28
C VAL A 277 19.35 10.26 22.30
N CYS A 278 20.53 9.79 22.70
CA CYS A 278 21.32 8.82 22.00
C CYS A 278 21.57 7.63 22.92
N ILE A 279 21.24 6.44 22.44
CA ILE A 279 21.40 5.19 23.18
C ILE A 279 22.53 4.41 22.54
N GLU A 280 23.53 4.04 23.35
CA GLU A 280 24.63 3.17 22.96
C GLU A 280 24.20 1.70 23.03
N GLU A 281 24.47 0.94 21.98
CA GLU A 281 24.28 -0.51 21.97
C GLU A 281 25.62 -1.21 22.22
N THR A 282 25.74 -1.83 23.40
CA THR A 282 27.00 -2.34 23.98
C THR A 282 27.72 -3.37 23.09
N TYR A 283 27.00 -4.10 22.24
CA TYR A 283 27.57 -5.19 21.45
C TYR A 283 28.41 -4.69 20.26
N ASN A 284 28.08 -3.53 19.68
CA ASN A 284 28.70 -3.03 18.45
C ASN A 284 29.22 -1.60 18.54
N ASN A 285 29.20 -0.98 19.73
CA ASN A 285 29.52 0.43 19.93
C ASN A 285 28.81 1.32 18.89
N SER A 286 27.53 1.02 18.66
CA SER A 286 26.68 1.73 17.72
C SER A 286 25.69 2.59 18.49
N PHE A 287 25.46 3.80 17.98
CA PHE A 287 24.49 4.70 18.57
C PHE A 287 23.23 4.78 17.72
N GLN A 288 22.10 4.93 18.39
CA GLN A 288 20.85 5.38 17.80
C GLN A 288 20.42 6.66 18.51
N CYS A 289 20.27 7.73 17.75
CA CYS A 289 19.83 9.01 18.25
C CYS A 289 18.39 9.29 17.84
N SER A 290 17.64 9.95 18.72
CA SER A 290 16.33 10.51 18.44
C SER A 290 16.34 11.98 18.90
N SER A 291 15.81 12.86 18.08
CA SER A 291 15.71 14.30 18.34
C SER A 291 14.26 14.75 18.19
N TRP A 292 13.82 15.70 19.00
CA TRP A 292 12.55 16.38 18.83
C TRP A 292 12.74 17.89 18.95
N ARG A 293 12.14 18.62 18.03
CA ARG A 293 12.18 20.09 17.98
C ARG A 293 10.76 20.65 17.84
N PRO A 294 10.45 21.80 18.44
CA PRO A 294 9.27 22.57 18.08
C PRO A 294 9.47 23.19 16.69
N VAL A 295 8.42 23.19 15.87
CA VAL A 295 8.47 23.78 14.52
C VAL A 295 7.67 25.07 14.48
N ARG A 296 6.35 24.97 14.68
CA ARG A 296 5.44 26.11 14.64
C ARG A 296 4.19 25.82 15.45
N GLY A 297 3.86 26.71 16.39
CA GLY A 297 2.66 26.58 17.22
C GLY A 297 2.65 25.25 17.96
N THR A 298 1.64 24.42 17.69
CA THR A 298 1.49 23.08 18.27
C THR A 298 2.24 21.96 17.52
N THR A 299 2.96 22.26 16.44
CA THR A 299 3.64 21.25 15.62
C THR A 299 5.04 20.94 16.12
N PHE A 300 5.35 19.65 16.25
CA PHE A 300 6.65 19.11 16.60
C PHE A 300 7.20 18.24 15.48
N VAL A 301 8.52 18.26 15.32
CA VAL A 301 9.24 17.30 14.49
C VAL A 301 9.99 16.32 15.38
N PHE A 302 9.91 15.04 15.04
CA PHE A 302 10.67 13.96 15.67
C PHE A 302 11.50 13.27 14.58
N ALA A 303 12.81 13.22 14.76
CA ALA A 303 13.70 12.51 13.86
C ALA A 303 14.44 11.41 14.61
N GLN A 304 14.74 10.31 13.92
CA GLN A 304 15.51 9.21 14.49
C GLN A 304 16.50 8.66 13.46
N THR A 305 17.71 8.35 13.92
CA THR A 305 18.73 7.68 13.12
C THR A 305 18.50 6.17 13.11
N GLN A 306 19.09 5.52 12.11
CA GLN A 306 19.41 4.11 12.24
C GLN A 306 20.52 3.91 13.28
N ARG A 307 20.80 2.65 13.60
CA ARG A 307 21.99 2.30 14.40
C ARG A 307 23.21 2.40 13.51
N VAL A 308 24.17 3.25 13.89
CA VAL A 308 25.39 3.46 13.11
C VAL A 308 26.61 3.15 13.96
N PRO A 309 27.45 2.16 13.56
CA PRO A 309 28.69 1.87 14.26
C PRO A 309 29.73 2.97 14.02
N GLY A 310 30.49 3.33 15.05
CA GLY A 310 31.65 4.22 14.95
C GLY A 310 31.36 5.73 14.84
N LEU A 311 30.10 6.14 14.68
CA LEU A 311 29.72 7.56 14.76
C LEU A 311 29.45 7.96 16.21
N LYS A 312 29.92 9.15 16.57
CA LYS A 312 29.68 9.74 17.90
C LYS A 312 28.26 10.33 17.99
N PRO A 313 27.68 10.41 19.20
CA PRO A 313 26.38 11.04 19.43
C PRO A 313 26.24 12.43 18.80
N ASP A 314 27.23 13.30 18.96
CA ASP A 314 27.18 14.69 18.46
C ASP A 314 27.06 14.75 16.92
N GLU A 315 27.73 13.84 16.21
CA GLU A 315 27.65 13.76 14.75
C GLU A 315 26.29 13.25 14.29
N LEU A 316 25.72 12.27 14.99
CA LEU A 316 24.38 11.75 14.71
C LEU A 316 23.29 12.78 14.98
N VAL A 317 23.41 13.55 16.06
CA VAL A 317 22.49 14.66 16.37
C VAL A 317 22.58 15.74 15.32
N ARG A 318 23.79 16.13 14.89
CA ARG A 318 23.97 17.09 13.78
C ARG A 318 23.30 16.60 12.49
N ASN A 319 23.49 15.32 12.13
CA ASN A 319 22.84 14.74 10.95
C ASN A 319 21.30 14.77 11.06
N LEU A 320 20.74 14.57 12.26
CA LEU A 320 19.30 14.69 12.50
C LEU A 320 18.82 16.12 12.29
N ASP A 321 19.52 17.10 12.85
CA ASP A 321 19.16 18.51 12.72
C ASP A 321 19.26 18.99 11.27
N GLU A 322 20.30 18.58 10.53
CA GLU A 322 20.43 18.83 9.09
C GLU A 322 19.28 18.20 8.29
N ALA A 323 18.91 16.96 8.60
CA ALA A 323 17.80 16.29 7.93
C ALA A 323 16.44 16.96 8.22
N ILE A 324 16.21 17.39 9.47
CA ILE A 324 15.01 18.16 9.85
C ILE A 324 14.95 19.44 9.02
N ALA A 325 16.02 20.23 9.00
CA ALA A 325 16.08 21.49 8.26
C ALA A 325 15.86 21.29 6.75
N PHE A 326 16.43 20.22 6.18
CA PHE A 326 16.17 19.83 4.80
C PHE A 326 14.69 19.55 4.56
N PHE A 327 14.05 18.69 5.36
CA PHE A 327 12.64 18.36 5.14
C PHE A 327 11.71 19.54 5.39
N GLU A 328 12.00 20.41 6.35
CA GLU A 328 11.21 21.62 6.56
C GLU A 328 11.30 22.58 5.38
N SER A 329 12.51 22.84 4.86
CA SER A 329 12.70 23.70 3.69
C SER A 329 12.13 23.09 2.41
N ALA A 330 12.27 21.77 2.22
CA ALA A 330 11.78 21.07 1.03
C ALA A 330 10.25 20.97 0.97
N LEU A 331 9.57 20.98 2.12
CA LEU A 331 8.13 20.76 2.22
C LEU A 331 7.34 22.05 2.50
N THR A 332 8.00 23.15 2.81
CA THR A 332 7.32 24.44 2.99
C THR A 332 7.24 25.15 1.63
N PRO A 333 6.03 25.50 1.16
CA PRO A 333 5.82 26.12 -0.15
C PRO A 333 6.38 27.53 -0.28
#